data_AF-A0A1E7F6Q6-F1
#
_entry.id   AF-A0A1E7F6Q6-F1
#
_cell.length_a   1.000
_cell.length_b   1.000
_cell.length_c   1.000
_cell.angle_alpha   90.00
_cell.angle_beta   90.00
_cell.angle_gamma   90.00
#
_symmetry.space_group_name_H-M   'P 1'
#
loop_
_entity.id
_entity.type
_entity.pdbx_description
1 polymer ?
#
loop_
_entity_poly.entity_id
_entity_poly.type
_entity_poly.pdbx_seq_one_letter_code
_entity_poly.pdbx_strand_id
1 'polypeptide(L)'
;MEPQGVIMESFVTIGTNWCQDVGIYEFTLGAPGAIVKARYSFIYVYEDGQWKIAHHHSSQMPEQIPAASVAITEIEVQGLFSLWNDALATLDPDQVAARYSEKTAPCLLPTVSDVPRTDYNSIKSYFTDFCLKKPQGTILESYVTVGHNWAMDDGIYEFIMGTDGSKVKARYSFVYTYEDGEWKITHHHSSQMPEEIVPKASIPELATAAR
;
A
#
# COMPACT_ATOMS: atom_id res chain seq x y z
N MET A 1 16.19 33.70 -3.38
CA MET A 1 15.63 33.39 -4.70
C MET A 1 14.21 33.94 -4.68
N GLU A 2 13.90 34.92 -5.52
CA GLU A 2 12.54 35.48 -5.61
C GLU A 2 11.59 34.36 -6.09
N PRO A 3 10.40 34.19 -5.51
CA PRO A 3 9.43 33.22 -6.01
C PRO A 3 9.04 33.60 -7.45
N GLN A 4 9.33 32.70 -8.40
CA GLN A 4 8.92 32.83 -9.79
C GLN A 4 7.78 31.85 -10.04
N GLY A 5 6.58 32.39 -10.28
CA GLY A 5 5.44 31.62 -10.75
C GLY A 5 5.34 31.72 -12.27
N VAL A 6 5.21 30.58 -12.96
CA VAL A 6 4.97 30.51 -14.40
C VAL A 6 3.55 30.03 -14.63
N ILE A 7 2.72 30.82 -15.30
CA ILE A 7 1.38 30.42 -15.71
C ILE A 7 1.51 29.44 -16.89
N MET A 8 0.95 28.24 -16.71
CA MET A 8 0.98 27.16 -17.69
C MET A 8 -0.29 27.13 -18.52
N GLU A 9 -1.43 27.30 -17.85
CA GLU A 9 -2.76 27.40 -18.45
C GLU A 9 -3.48 28.59 -17.82
N SER A 10 -4.21 29.34 -18.64
CA SER A 10 -4.97 30.51 -18.23
C SER A 10 -6.29 30.55 -18.98
N PHE A 11 -7.36 30.78 -18.23
CA PHE A 11 -8.72 30.90 -18.72
C PHE A 11 -9.31 32.19 -18.16
N VAL A 12 -9.26 33.25 -18.97
CA VAL A 12 -9.64 34.59 -18.56
C VAL A 12 -11.10 34.87 -18.89
N THR A 13 -11.84 35.38 -17.90
CA THR A 13 -13.18 35.96 -18.07
C THR A 13 -13.15 37.44 -17.71
N ILE A 14 -13.66 38.30 -18.60
CA ILE A 14 -13.65 39.76 -18.41
C ILE A 14 -15.09 40.24 -18.29
N GLY A 15 -15.36 41.03 -17.25
CA GLY A 15 -16.61 41.76 -17.07
C GLY A 15 -16.37 43.27 -16.94
N THR A 16 -17.44 44.02 -16.68
CA THR A 16 -17.33 45.45 -16.39
C THR A 16 -16.80 45.63 -14.97
N ASN A 17 -15.63 46.28 -14.83
CA ASN A 17 -14.94 46.54 -13.56
C ASN A 17 -14.55 45.29 -12.75
N TRP A 18 -14.53 44.11 -13.37
CA TRP A 18 -13.99 42.90 -12.77
C TRP A 18 -13.38 42.00 -13.84
N CYS A 19 -12.41 41.17 -13.46
CA CYS A 19 -11.94 40.06 -14.29
C CYS A 19 -11.55 38.87 -13.42
N GLN A 20 -11.55 37.70 -14.01
CA GLN A 20 -11.11 36.46 -13.38
C GLN A 20 -10.11 35.76 -14.29
N ASP A 21 -9.06 35.23 -13.70
CA ASP A 21 -8.15 34.29 -14.34
C ASP A 21 -8.09 33.03 -13.49
N VAL A 22 -8.42 31.90 -14.10
CA VAL A 22 -8.27 30.57 -13.48
C VAL A 22 -7.38 29.73 -14.35
N GLY A 23 -6.66 28.80 -13.75
CA GLY A 23 -5.83 27.90 -14.54
C GLY A 23 -4.82 27.14 -13.70
N ILE A 24 -3.70 26.81 -14.35
CA ILE A 24 -2.61 26.06 -13.76
C ILE A 24 -1.35 26.91 -13.83
N TYR A 25 -0.66 27.00 -12.72
CA TYR A 25 0.65 27.65 -12.62
C TYR A 25 1.63 26.72 -11.89
N GLU A 26 2.90 26.89 -12.22
CA GLU A 26 4.00 26.30 -11.49
C GLU A 26 4.67 27.38 -10.66
N PHE A 27 5.02 27.08 -9.42
CA PHE A 27 5.88 27.96 -8.63
C PHE A 27 6.98 27.17 -7.93
N THR A 28 8.16 27.77 -7.89
CA THR A 28 9.30 27.23 -7.16
C THR A 28 9.19 27.64 -5.70
N LEU A 29 8.92 26.66 -4.82
CA LEU A 29 9.09 26.83 -3.39
C LEU A 29 10.59 26.90 -3.07
N GLY A 30 10.96 27.66 -2.03
CA GLY A 30 12.36 27.88 -1.62
C GLY A 30 13.20 26.60 -1.45
N ALA A 31 14.50 26.74 -1.12
CA ALA A 31 15.44 25.61 -1.05
C ALA A 31 14.82 24.39 -0.33
N PRO A 32 14.62 23.25 -1.01
CA PRO A 32 15.42 22.70 -2.13
C PRO A 32 14.95 23.04 -3.56
N GLY A 33 14.07 24.03 -3.78
CA GLY A 33 13.70 24.45 -5.15
C GLY A 33 12.63 23.54 -5.78
N ALA A 34 11.74 22.99 -4.95
CA ALA A 34 10.66 22.14 -5.43
C ALA A 34 9.71 22.94 -6.33
N ILE A 35 9.47 22.43 -7.53
CA ILE A 35 8.48 22.98 -8.47
C ILE A 35 7.12 22.37 -8.12
N VAL A 36 6.14 23.21 -7.82
CA VAL A 36 4.78 22.78 -7.49
C VAL A 36 3.81 23.25 -8.56
N LYS A 37 3.12 22.29 -9.20
CA LYS A 37 1.93 22.57 -10.01
C LYS A 37 0.73 22.78 -9.09
N ALA A 38 0.01 23.86 -9.30
CA ALA A 38 -1.20 24.17 -8.56
C ALA A 38 -2.30 24.69 -9.49
N ARG A 39 -3.55 24.45 -9.10
CA ARG A 39 -4.71 25.14 -9.66
C ARG A 39 -4.85 26.47 -8.95
N TYR A 40 -5.09 27.54 -9.70
CA TYR A 40 -5.32 28.86 -9.12
C TYR A 40 -6.63 29.48 -9.60
N SER A 41 -7.10 30.45 -8.82
CA SER A 41 -8.05 31.46 -9.24
C SER A 41 -7.60 32.82 -8.70
N PHE A 42 -7.57 33.82 -9.58
CA PHE A 42 -7.51 35.23 -9.21
C PHE A 42 -8.79 35.90 -9.68
N ILE A 43 -9.44 36.63 -8.78
CA ILE A 43 -10.55 37.53 -9.11
C ILE A 43 -10.06 38.94 -8.81
N TYR A 44 -10.10 39.80 -9.81
CA TYR A 44 -9.78 41.21 -9.69
C TYR A 44 -11.02 42.07 -9.82
N VAL A 45 -11.07 43.16 -9.05
CA VAL A 45 -12.07 44.22 -9.16
C VAL A 45 -11.38 45.55 -9.40
N TYR A 46 -11.97 46.41 -10.22
CA TYR A 46 -11.47 47.76 -10.48
C TYR A 46 -12.19 48.76 -9.58
N GLU A 47 -11.46 49.32 -8.63
CA GLU A 47 -11.97 50.24 -7.62
C GLU A 47 -10.97 51.36 -7.38
N ASP A 48 -11.45 52.59 -7.19
CA ASP A 48 -10.61 53.76 -6.90
C ASP A 48 -9.50 53.99 -7.94
N GLY A 49 -9.77 53.69 -9.21
CA GLY A 49 -8.79 53.86 -10.29
C GLY A 49 -7.74 52.75 -10.40
N GLN A 50 -7.84 51.68 -9.61
CA GLN A 50 -6.87 50.59 -9.58
C GLN A 50 -7.52 49.20 -9.56
N TRP A 51 -6.86 48.22 -10.17
CA TRP A 51 -7.24 46.81 -10.07
C TRP A 51 -6.72 46.24 -8.75
N LYS A 52 -7.59 45.57 -7.99
CA LYS A 52 -7.27 44.91 -6.71
C LYS A 52 -7.65 43.44 -6.77
N ILE A 53 -6.87 42.57 -6.11
CA ILE A 53 -7.24 41.16 -5.94
C ILE A 53 -8.37 41.09 -4.91
N ALA A 54 -9.57 40.74 -5.35
CA ALA A 54 -10.72 40.48 -4.47
C ALA A 54 -10.67 39.06 -3.89
N HIS A 55 -10.16 38.10 -4.66
CA HIS A 55 -10.03 36.71 -4.21
C HIS A 55 -8.82 36.05 -4.86
N HIS A 56 -8.09 35.29 -4.06
CA HIS A 56 -7.08 34.35 -4.54
C HIS A 56 -7.28 33.01 -3.83
N HIS A 57 -7.42 31.95 -4.60
CA HIS A 57 -7.36 30.58 -4.09
C HIS A 57 -6.35 29.79 -4.92
N SER A 58 -5.46 29.09 -4.23
CA SER A 58 -4.48 28.19 -4.81
C SER A 58 -4.51 26.86 -4.08
N SER A 59 -4.62 25.79 -4.86
CA SER A 59 -4.52 24.42 -4.36
C SER A 59 -3.49 23.67 -5.17
N GLN A 60 -2.52 23.11 -4.46
CA GLN A 60 -1.63 22.10 -5.04
C GLN A 60 -2.45 20.99 -5.70
N MET A 61 -1.95 20.46 -6.81
CA MET A 61 -2.54 19.31 -7.48
C MET A 61 -1.96 18.02 -6.86
N PRO A 62 -2.70 17.30 -6.01
CA PRO A 62 -2.20 16.09 -5.35
C PRO A 62 -1.85 14.98 -6.34
N GLU A 63 -2.50 14.96 -7.52
CA GLU A 63 -2.21 14.01 -8.60
C GLU A 63 -0.85 14.25 -9.26
N GLN A 64 -0.22 15.42 -9.03
CA GLN A 64 1.10 15.78 -9.56
C GLN A 64 2.19 15.82 -8.49
N ILE A 65 1.88 15.42 -7.25
CA ILE A 65 2.92 15.10 -6.29
C ILE A 65 3.35 13.67 -6.64
N PRO A 66 4.53 13.44 -7.26
CA PRO A 66 5.16 12.17 -6.99
C PRO A 66 5.46 12.22 -5.50
N ALA A 67 4.62 11.59 -4.65
CA ALA A 67 5.21 11.00 -3.47
C ALA A 67 6.30 10.14 -4.07
N ALA A 68 7.57 10.48 -3.87
CA ALA A 68 8.68 9.79 -4.50
C ALA A 68 8.43 8.29 -4.27
N SER A 69 7.94 7.62 -5.31
CA SER A 69 7.43 6.28 -5.13
C SER A 69 8.65 5.47 -4.80
N VAL A 70 8.63 4.75 -3.70
CA VAL A 70 9.70 3.79 -3.49
C VAL A 70 9.54 2.74 -4.58
N ALA A 71 10.39 2.84 -5.59
CA ALA A 71 10.44 1.89 -6.66
C ALA A 71 10.83 0.55 -6.04
N ILE A 72 9.95 -0.43 -6.18
CA ILE A 72 10.20 -1.82 -5.84
C ILE A 72 9.93 -2.65 -7.08
N THR A 73 10.85 -3.56 -7.39
CA THR A 73 10.73 -4.51 -8.49
C THR A 73 10.02 -5.78 -8.02
N GLU A 74 9.49 -6.57 -8.96
CA GLU A 74 8.83 -7.84 -8.61
C GLU A 74 9.75 -8.78 -7.82
N ILE A 75 11.03 -8.83 -8.18
CA ILE A 75 12.06 -9.62 -7.49
C ILE A 75 12.25 -9.14 -6.04
N GLU A 76 12.26 -7.83 -5.80
CA GLU A 76 12.37 -7.29 -4.46
C GLU A 76 11.12 -7.57 -3.61
N VAL A 77 9.92 -7.54 -4.21
CA VAL A 77 8.68 -7.95 -3.53
C VAL A 77 8.75 -9.41 -3.09
N GLN A 78 9.18 -10.31 -3.97
CA GLN A 78 9.41 -11.72 -3.62
C GLN A 78 10.43 -11.87 -2.47
N GLY A 79 11.43 -11.00 -2.43
CA GLY A 79 12.41 -10.94 -1.34
C GLY A 79 11.83 -10.52 0.02
N LEU A 80 10.67 -9.84 0.06
CA LEU A 80 10.01 -9.45 1.32
C LEU A 80 9.52 -10.66 2.11
N PHE A 81 9.16 -11.76 1.42
CA PHE A 81 8.83 -13.02 2.08
C PHE A 81 10.01 -13.54 2.90
N SER A 82 11.24 -13.48 2.36
CA SER A 82 12.44 -13.93 3.08
C SER A 82 12.64 -13.16 4.38
N LEU A 83 12.41 -11.84 4.40
CA LEU A 83 12.50 -11.05 5.64
C LEU A 83 11.52 -11.54 6.72
N TRP A 84 10.31 -11.92 6.31
CA TRP A 84 9.31 -12.47 7.24
C TRP A 84 9.62 -13.91 7.66
N ASN A 85 10.11 -14.74 6.75
CA ASN A 85 10.49 -16.13 7.00
C ASN A 85 11.76 -16.24 7.86
N ASP A 86 12.70 -15.31 7.72
CA ASP A 86 13.88 -15.16 8.57
C ASP A 86 13.45 -14.76 9.99
N ALA A 87 12.49 -13.83 10.12
CA ALA A 87 11.90 -13.49 11.42
C ALA A 87 11.24 -14.72 12.06
N LEU A 88 10.52 -15.55 11.29
CA LEU A 88 10.01 -16.84 11.78
C LEU A 88 11.12 -17.78 12.24
N ALA A 89 12.26 -17.83 11.53
CA ALA A 89 13.39 -18.70 11.86
C ALA A 89 14.02 -18.37 13.22
N THR A 90 13.87 -17.12 13.70
CA THR A 90 14.32 -16.73 15.05
C THR A 90 13.51 -17.37 16.17
N LEU A 91 12.31 -17.87 15.86
CA LEU A 91 11.30 -18.36 16.82
C LEU A 91 10.85 -17.30 17.84
N ASP A 92 11.12 -16.02 17.55
CA ASP A 92 10.76 -14.88 18.39
C ASP A 92 9.49 -14.21 17.84
N PRO A 93 8.33 -14.33 18.52
CA PRO A 93 7.08 -13.77 18.03
C PRO A 93 7.08 -12.23 17.97
N ASP A 94 7.94 -11.56 18.74
CA ASP A 94 8.08 -10.10 18.67
C ASP A 94 8.73 -9.68 17.34
N GLN A 95 9.74 -10.42 16.88
CA GLN A 95 10.39 -10.16 15.60
C GLN A 95 9.46 -10.43 14.42
N VAL A 96 8.63 -11.47 14.50
CA VAL A 96 7.63 -11.75 13.47
C VAL A 96 6.55 -10.66 13.45
N ALA A 97 6.05 -10.25 14.61
CA ALA A 97 5.04 -9.20 14.72
C ALA A 97 5.55 -7.83 14.22
N ALA A 98 6.84 -7.52 14.44
CA ALA A 98 7.47 -6.28 13.95
C ALA A 98 7.57 -6.17 12.42
N ARG A 99 7.29 -7.24 11.67
CA ARG A 99 7.19 -7.20 10.20
C ARG A 99 5.83 -6.67 9.71
N TYR A 100 4.83 -6.59 10.58
CA TYR A 100 3.50 -6.05 10.27
C TYR A 100 3.47 -4.54 10.52
N SER A 101 2.62 -3.85 9.76
CA SER A 101 2.50 -2.40 9.83
C SER A 101 1.97 -1.94 11.18
N GLU A 102 2.54 -0.83 11.68
CA GLU A 102 2.02 -0.12 12.86
C GLU A 102 1.15 1.08 12.47
N LYS A 103 1.31 1.62 11.25
CA LYS A 103 0.57 2.80 10.79
C LYS A 103 -0.76 2.46 10.14
N THR A 104 -0.81 1.34 9.46
CA THR A 104 -2.04 0.78 8.90
C THR A 104 -2.45 -0.36 9.81
N ALA A 105 -3.71 -0.39 10.27
CA ALA A 105 -4.19 -1.50 11.09
C ALA A 105 -3.98 -2.81 10.32
N PRO A 106 -3.03 -3.67 10.73
CA PRO A 106 -2.68 -4.84 9.95
C PRO A 106 -3.82 -5.86 10.03
N CYS A 107 -3.96 -6.74 9.05
CA CYS A 107 -4.94 -7.83 9.11
C CYS A 107 -4.29 -9.16 8.72
N LEU A 108 -4.14 -10.04 9.70
CA LEU A 108 -3.72 -11.42 9.51
C LEU A 108 -4.94 -12.35 9.63
N LEU A 109 -5.17 -13.12 8.57
CA LEU A 109 -6.13 -14.23 8.48
C LEU A 109 -5.33 -15.54 8.44
N PRO A 110 -5.06 -16.17 9.60
CA PRO A 110 -4.14 -17.29 9.67
C PRO A 110 -4.79 -18.63 9.32
N THR A 111 -3.96 -19.61 8.97
CA THR A 111 -4.40 -20.96 8.55
C THR A 111 -5.11 -21.77 9.63
N VAL A 112 -4.69 -21.63 10.90
CA VAL A 112 -5.08 -22.52 12.01
C VAL A 112 -5.83 -21.80 13.12
N SER A 113 -6.49 -20.68 12.82
CA SER A 113 -7.35 -19.97 13.76
C SER A 113 -8.48 -19.25 13.03
N ASP A 114 -9.71 -19.44 13.50
CA ASP A 114 -10.90 -18.75 12.95
C ASP A 114 -10.95 -17.25 13.31
N VAL A 115 -10.08 -16.80 14.20
CA VAL A 115 -10.08 -15.44 14.72
C VAL A 115 -9.07 -14.61 13.89
N PRO A 116 -9.48 -13.49 13.27
CA PRO A 116 -8.55 -12.54 12.65
C PRO A 116 -7.61 -11.90 13.69
N ARG A 117 -6.41 -11.49 13.27
CA ARG A 117 -5.48 -10.71 14.09
C ARG A 117 -5.30 -9.32 13.48
N THR A 118 -5.75 -8.29 14.19
CA THR A 118 -5.92 -6.94 13.64
C THR A 118 -5.02 -5.88 14.29
N ASP A 119 -4.13 -6.32 15.17
CA ASP A 119 -3.21 -5.47 15.93
C ASP A 119 -1.96 -6.27 16.31
N TYR A 120 -0.91 -5.54 16.72
CA TYR A 120 0.38 -6.10 17.12
C TYR A 120 0.26 -7.23 18.15
N ASN A 121 -0.52 -7.03 19.22
CA ASN A 121 -0.61 -7.99 20.33
C ASN A 121 -1.31 -9.29 19.88
N SER A 122 -2.37 -9.16 19.09
CA SER A 122 -3.11 -10.29 18.55
C SER A 122 -2.24 -11.09 17.56
N ILE A 123 -1.46 -10.41 16.71
CA ILE A 123 -0.51 -11.02 15.77
C ILE A 123 0.59 -11.76 16.54
N LYS A 124 1.23 -11.09 17.50
CA LYS A 124 2.23 -11.70 18.40
C LYS A 124 1.68 -12.94 19.11
N SER A 125 0.46 -12.87 19.63
CA SER A 125 -0.18 -14.00 20.30
C SER A 125 -0.33 -15.20 19.37
N TYR A 126 -0.72 -14.99 18.10
CA TYR A 126 -0.76 -16.08 17.13
C TYR A 126 0.63 -16.70 16.88
N PHE A 127 1.65 -15.86 16.70
CA PHE A 127 3.01 -16.35 16.44
C PHE A 127 3.68 -16.97 17.67
N THR A 128 3.21 -16.66 18.88
CA THR A 128 3.67 -17.34 20.11
C THR A 128 3.44 -18.84 20.01
N ASP A 129 2.25 -19.26 19.57
CA ASP A 129 1.92 -20.68 19.39
C ASP A 129 2.50 -21.27 18.10
N PHE A 130 2.48 -20.49 17.01
CA PHE A 130 2.96 -20.97 15.71
C PHE A 130 4.47 -21.24 15.72
N CYS A 131 5.27 -20.39 16.38
CA CYS A 131 6.72 -20.57 16.50
C CYS A 131 7.11 -21.83 17.29
N LEU A 132 6.24 -22.35 18.18
CA LEU A 132 6.51 -23.62 18.88
C LEU A 132 6.65 -24.81 17.91
N LYS A 133 6.03 -24.71 16.72
CA LYS A 133 6.11 -25.73 15.66
C LYS A 133 7.39 -25.63 14.83
N LYS A 134 8.23 -24.62 15.08
CA LYS A 134 9.46 -24.30 14.31
C LYS A 134 9.21 -24.27 12.79
N PRO A 135 8.21 -23.49 12.32
CA PRO A 135 7.79 -23.50 10.92
C PRO A 135 8.85 -22.82 10.05
N GLN A 136 9.11 -23.38 8.87
CA GLN A 136 9.89 -22.75 7.81
C GLN A 136 9.19 -22.91 6.47
N GLY A 137 8.97 -21.80 5.78
CA GLY A 137 8.21 -21.74 4.53
C GLY A 137 9.10 -21.66 3.30
N THR A 138 8.62 -22.22 2.19
CA THR A 138 9.19 -22.05 0.85
C THR A 138 8.08 -21.64 -0.11
N ILE A 139 8.26 -20.55 -0.84
CA ILE A 139 7.37 -20.16 -1.95
C ILE A 139 7.52 -21.18 -3.08
N LEU A 140 6.39 -21.71 -3.56
CA LEU A 140 6.30 -22.60 -4.72
C LEU A 140 5.84 -21.84 -5.96
N GLU A 141 4.86 -20.95 -5.78
CA GLU A 141 4.31 -20.09 -6.82
C GLU A 141 4.13 -18.68 -6.26
N SER A 142 4.44 -17.67 -7.06
CA SER A 142 4.34 -16.24 -6.72
C SER A 142 3.78 -15.45 -7.90
N TYR A 143 2.86 -14.54 -7.59
CA TYR A 143 2.17 -13.65 -8.51
C TYR A 143 2.22 -12.25 -7.94
N VAL A 144 3.14 -11.45 -8.45
CA VAL A 144 3.42 -10.12 -7.89
C VAL A 144 2.62 -9.03 -8.60
N THR A 145 2.08 -8.11 -7.81
CA THR A 145 1.57 -6.82 -8.29
C THR A 145 2.29 -5.69 -7.57
N VAL A 146 2.87 -4.75 -8.33
CA VAL A 146 3.49 -3.54 -7.79
C VAL A 146 2.59 -2.34 -8.04
N GLY A 147 2.31 -1.59 -6.98
CA GLY A 147 1.56 -0.34 -7.03
C GLY A 147 2.37 0.84 -6.49
N HIS A 148 1.71 1.99 -6.36
CA HIS A 148 2.34 3.20 -5.83
C HIS A 148 2.46 3.13 -4.30
N ASN A 149 3.68 2.89 -3.79
CA ASN A 149 3.99 2.71 -2.36
C ASN A 149 3.27 1.53 -1.68
N TRP A 150 2.78 0.58 -2.48
CA TRP A 150 2.27 -0.71 -2.01
C TRP A 150 2.67 -1.80 -2.99
N ALA A 151 2.74 -3.04 -2.50
CA ALA A 151 2.99 -4.21 -3.32
C ALA A 151 2.16 -5.39 -2.79
N MET A 152 1.95 -6.38 -3.63
CA MET A 152 1.24 -7.61 -3.28
C MET A 152 1.97 -8.80 -3.88
N ASP A 153 2.08 -9.87 -3.09
CA ASP A 153 2.55 -11.17 -3.54
C ASP A 153 1.52 -12.22 -3.13
N ASP A 154 0.93 -12.85 -4.13
CA ASP A 154 -0.01 -13.95 -3.97
C ASP A 154 0.64 -15.25 -4.44
N GLY A 155 0.21 -16.38 -3.87
CA GLY A 155 0.56 -17.65 -4.47
C GLY A 155 0.41 -18.83 -3.53
N ILE A 156 1.35 -19.76 -3.66
CA ILE A 156 1.36 -21.02 -2.92
C ILE A 156 2.71 -21.17 -2.24
N TYR A 157 2.70 -21.47 -0.95
CA TYR A 157 3.90 -21.90 -0.22
C TYR A 157 3.69 -23.27 0.42
N GLU A 158 4.81 -23.89 0.84
CA GLU A 158 4.82 -25.08 1.67
C GLU A 158 5.60 -24.78 2.94
N PHE A 159 5.01 -25.07 4.09
CA PHE A 159 5.69 -25.04 5.39
C PHE A 159 6.17 -26.43 5.77
N ILE A 160 7.38 -26.51 6.32
CA ILE A 160 7.89 -27.68 7.04
C ILE A 160 7.92 -27.33 8.52
N MET A 161 7.28 -28.15 9.35
CA MET A 161 7.30 -27.98 10.81
C MET A 161 8.55 -28.65 11.38
N GLY A 162 9.42 -27.89 12.02
CA GLY A 162 10.67 -28.43 12.60
C GLY A 162 10.46 -29.36 13.81
N THR A 163 9.24 -29.46 14.35
CA THR A 163 8.92 -30.39 15.46
C THR A 163 8.80 -31.84 15.02
N ASP A 164 8.27 -32.11 13.83
CA ASP A 164 7.94 -33.45 13.35
C ASP A 164 8.23 -33.69 11.86
N GLY A 165 8.67 -32.66 11.13
CA GLY A 165 8.91 -32.71 9.69
C GLY A 165 7.64 -32.70 8.83
N SER A 166 6.46 -32.50 9.43
CA SER A 166 5.20 -32.42 8.70
C SER A 166 5.22 -31.26 7.72
N LYS A 167 4.56 -31.47 6.57
CA LYS A 167 4.49 -30.51 5.48
C LYS A 167 3.06 -30.01 5.29
N VAL A 168 2.89 -28.71 5.14
CA VAL A 168 1.58 -28.09 4.91
C VAL A 168 1.68 -27.15 3.73
N LYS A 169 0.96 -27.46 2.65
CA LYS A 169 0.80 -26.57 1.51
C LYS A 169 -0.37 -25.62 1.76
N ALA A 170 -0.20 -24.35 1.42
CA ALA A 170 -1.22 -23.33 1.62
C ALA A 170 -1.12 -22.23 0.57
N ARG A 171 -2.26 -21.59 0.33
CA ARG A 171 -2.38 -20.39 -0.49
C ARG A 171 -2.12 -19.18 0.40
N TYR A 172 -1.47 -18.17 -0.15
CA TYR A 172 -1.20 -16.94 0.58
C TYR A 172 -1.48 -15.69 -0.25
N SER A 173 -1.72 -14.61 0.47
CA SER A 173 -1.68 -13.23 -0.02
C SER A 173 -0.94 -12.38 0.99
N PHE A 174 0.18 -11.77 0.60
CA PHE A 174 0.82 -10.71 1.36
C PHE A 174 0.59 -9.38 0.65
N VAL A 175 0.10 -8.39 1.38
CA VAL A 175 0.06 -6.99 0.93
C VAL A 175 1.02 -6.21 1.79
N TYR A 176 1.85 -5.40 1.14
CA TYR A 176 2.90 -4.61 1.75
C TYR A 176 2.64 -3.12 1.52
N THR A 177 2.98 -2.30 2.52
CA THR A 177 3.08 -0.85 2.40
C THR A 177 4.49 -0.42 2.75
N TYR A 178 4.94 0.68 2.17
CA TYR A 178 6.17 1.33 2.60
C TYR A 178 5.87 2.33 3.73
N GLU A 179 6.46 2.15 4.90
CA GLU A 179 6.36 3.07 6.04
C GLU A 179 7.70 3.27 6.73
N ASP A 180 8.04 4.54 7.03
CA ASP A 180 9.26 4.92 7.78
C ASP A 180 10.57 4.31 7.27
N GLY A 181 10.68 4.11 5.96
CA GLY A 181 11.90 3.57 5.36
C GLY A 181 11.86 2.05 5.15
N GLU A 182 10.82 1.36 5.61
CA GLU A 182 10.71 -0.11 5.60
C GLU A 182 9.43 -0.59 4.90
N TRP A 183 9.53 -1.74 4.22
CA TRP A 183 8.35 -2.47 3.74
C TRP A 183 7.77 -3.32 4.87
N LYS A 184 6.47 -3.13 5.14
CA LYS A 184 5.72 -3.78 6.23
C LYS A 184 4.46 -4.45 5.69
N ILE A 185 4.06 -5.53 6.34
CA ILE A 185 2.86 -6.31 5.97
C ILE A 185 1.62 -5.60 6.49
N THR A 186 0.70 -5.25 5.60
CA THR A 186 -0.62 -4.66 5.94
C THR A 186 -1.73 -5.69 5.88
N HIS A 187 -1.62 -6.69 5.00
CA HIS A 187 -2.53 -7.82 4.94
C HIS A 187 -1.74 -9.12 4.74
N HIS A 188 -2.12 -10.14 5.49
CA HIS A 188 -1.63 -11.50 5.31
C HIS A 188 -2.80 -12.46 5.40
N HIS A 189 -3.16 -13.10 4.29
CA HIS A 189 -4.07 -14.23 4.29
C HIS A 189 -3.28 -15.50 4.07
N SER A 190 -3.48 -16.50 4.93
CA SER A 190 -3.00 -17.87 4.71
C SER A 190 -4.13 -18.87 4.85
N SER A 191 -4.28 -19.76 3.89
CA SER A 191 -5.33 -20.79 3.92
C SER A 191 -4.83 -22.13 3.38
N GLN A 192 -5.22 -23.23 4.02
CA GLN A 192 -4.90 -24.58 3.52
C GLN A 192 -5.45 -24.78 2.12
N MET A 193 -4.91 -25.77 1.41
CA MET A 193 -5.48 -26.20 0.13
C MET A 193 -6.91 -26.75 0.35
N PRO A 194 -7.94 -26.26 -0.37
CA PRO A 194 -9.31 -26.71 -0.14
C PRO A 194 -9.49 -28.20 -0.39
N GLU A 195 -8.81 -28.75 -1.40
CA GLU A 195 -8.93 -30.16 -1.80
C GLU A 195 -8.34 -31.13 -0.75
N GLU A 196 -7.48 -30.65 0.17
CA GLU A 196 -6.99 -31.44 1.30
C GLU A 196 -8.04 -31.60 2.41
N ILE A 197 -9.00 -30.68 2.50
CA ILE A 197 -10.06 -30.67 3.51
C ILE A 197 -11.39 -31.19 2.94
N VAL A 198 -11.70 -30.80 1.71
CA VAL A 198 -12.94 -31.12 0.99
C VAL A 198 -12.57 -31.78 -0.32
N PRO A 199 -12.59 -33.13 -0.40
CA PRO A 199 -12.28 -33.84 -1.64
C PRO A 199 -13.21 -33.36 -2.76
N LYS A 200 -12.68 -33.10 -3.96
CA LYS A 200 -13.43 -32.56 -5.11
C LYS A 200 -14.71 -33.35 -5.44
N ALA A 201 -14.70 -34.67 -5.22
CA ALA A 201 -15.86 -35.55 -5.40
C ALA A 201 -17.03 -35.30 -4.41
N SER A 202 -16.81 -34.51 -3.35
CA SER A 202 -17.82 -34.16 -2.35
C SER A 202 -18.53 -32.82 -2.61
N ILE A 203 -18.11 -32.08 -3.65
CA ILE A 203 -18.81 -30.90 -4.13
C ILE A 203 -19.76 -31.36 -5.24
N PRO A 204 -21.10 -31.27 -5.06
CA PRO A 204 -22.05 -31.55 -6.14
C PRO A 204 -21.69 -30.69 -7.34
N GLU A 205 -21.54 -31.31 -8.51
CA GLU A 205 -21.23 -30.61 -9.75
C GLU A 205 -22.27 -29.50 -9.95
N LEU A 206 -21.87 -28.24 -9.74
CA LEU A 206 -22.73 -27.10 -10.00
C LEU A 206 -22.96 -27.08 -11.50
N ALA A 207 -24.09 -27.64 -11.90
CA ALA A 207 -24.55 -27.68 -13.27
C ALA A 207 -24.31 -26.31 -13.92
N THR A 208 -23.60 -26.35 -15.04
CA THR A 208 -23.35 -25.26 -15.97
C THR A 208 -24.64 -24.48 -16.22
N ALA A 209 -24.86 -23.42 -15.44
CA ALA A 209 -25.85 -22.41 -15.75
C ALA A 209 -25.22 -21.47 -16.78
N ALA A 210 -25.17 -21.92 -18.02
CA ALA A 210 -25.02 -21.04 -19.16
C ALA A 210 -26.23 -20.10 -19.21
N ARG A 211 -26.00 -18.81 -19.04
CA ARG A 211 -26.81 -17.72 -19.62
C ARG A 211 -25.91 -16.57 -20.02
#